data_AF-A0A356S903-F1
#
_entry.id   AF-A0A356S903-F1
#
_cell.length_a   1.000
_cell.length_b   1.000
_cell.length_c   1.000
_cell.angle_alpha   90.00
_cell.angle_beta   90.00
_cell.angle_gamma   90.00
#
_symmetry.space_group_name_H-M   'P 1'
#
loop_
_entity.id
_entity.type
_entity.pdbx_description
1 polymer ?
#
loop_
_entity_poly.entity_id
_entity_poly.type
_entity_poly.pdbx_seq_one_letter_code
_entity_poly.pdbx_strand_id
1 'polypeptide(L)' 'LAVSLAAAKAAANEAGVPLYAHLGQLNGSSSFSLPVPMMNIVNGGEHADNNVDIQEFMI' A
#
# COMPACT_ATOMS: atom_id res chain seq x y z
N LEU A 1 -3.29 12.71 6.99
CA LEU A 1 -3.46 11.48 6.19
C LEU A 1 -4.90 10.96 6.19
N ALA A 2 -5.50 10.69 7.36
CA ALA A 2 -6.83 10.08 7.45
C ALA A 2 -7.94 10.80 6.66
N VAL A 3 -8.03 12.13 6.75
CA VAL A 3 -9.03 12.92 6.00
C VAL A 3 -8.87 12.76 4.49
N SER A 4 -7.62 12.73 4.00
CA SER A 4 -7.34 12.55 2.56
C SER A 4 -7.75 11.15 2.08
N LEU A 5 -7.42 10.10 2.85
CA LEU A 5 -7.84 8.72 2.54
C LEU A 5 -9.37 8.56 2.54
N ALA A 6 -10.04 9.18 3.51
CA ALA A 6 -11.50 9.17 3.59
C ALA A 6 -12.14 9.88 2.39
N ALA A 7 -11.60 11.03 1.99
CA ALA A 7 -12.07 11.78 0.82
C ALA A 7 -11.91 10.96 -0.48
N ALA A 8 -10.75 10.33 -0.71
CA ALA A 8 -10.53 9.48 -1.88
C ALA A 8 -11.48 8.27 -1.91
N LYS A 9 -11.75 7.66 -0.75
CA LYS A 9 -12.72 6.55 -0.64
C LYS A 9 -14.15 7.01 -0.91
N ALA A 10 -14.54 8.19 -0.41
CA ALA A 10 -15.86 8.75 -0.66
C ALA A 10 -16.07 9.09 -2.15
N ALA A 11 -15.09 9.72 -2.79
CA ALA A 11 -15.14 10.06 -4.21
C ALA A 11 -15.21 8.81 -5.11
N ALA A 12 -14.47 7.74 -4.77
CA ALA A 12 -14.58 6.46 -5.47
C ALA A 12 -16.00 5.85 -5.36
N ASN A 13 -16.60 5.90 -4.16
CA ASN A 13 -17.95 5.42 -3.92
C ASN A 13 -19.00 6.25 -4.67
N GLU A 14 -18.87 7.58 -4.69
CA GLU A 14 -19.75 8.49 -5.43
C GLU A 14 -19.69 8.19 -6.95
N ALA A 15 -18.50 7.96 -7.48
CA ALA A 15 -18.29 7.59 -8.88
C ALA A 15 -18.68 6.14 -9.21
N GLY A 16 -19.06 5.32 -8.22
CA GLY A 16 -19.44 3.92 -8.41
C GLY A 16 -18.30 3.02 -8.91
N VAL A 17 -17.05 3.41 -8.67
CA VAL A 17 -15.86 2.65 -9.10
C VAL A 17 -15.05 2.15 -7.89
N PRO A 18 -14.32 1.03 -8.02
CA PRO A 18 -13.38 0.60 -6.99
C PRO A 18 -12.29 1.66 -6.72
N LEU A 19 -11.79 1.72 -5.47
CA LEU A 19 -10.77 2.71 -5.06
C LEU A 19 -9.50 2.67 -5.94
N TYR A 20 -9.00 1.48 -6.32
CA TYR A 20 -7.80 1.38 -7.18
C TYR A 20 -8.03 2.01 -8.56
N ALA A 21 -9.25 1.93 -9.09
CA ALA A 21 -9.61 2.52 -10.37
C ALA A 21 -9.74 4.04 -10.26
N HIS A 22 -10.34 4.53 -9.16
CA HIS A 22 -10.37 5.97 -8.86
C HIS A 22 -8.95 6.56 -8.73
N LEU A 23 -8.04 5.88 -8.02
CA LEU A 23 -6.65 6.29 -7.91
C LEU A 23 -5.91 6.24 -9.25
N GLY A 24 -6.18 5.23 -10.09
CA GLY A 24 -5.68 5.15 -11.46
C GLY A 24 -6.14 6.31 -12.35
N GLN A 25 -7.39 6.74 -12.22
CA GLN A 25 -7.90 7.91 -12.93
C GLN A 25 -7.21 9.20 -12.46
N LEU A 26 -7.04 9.37 -11.15
CA LEU A 26 -6.36 10.53 -10.57
C LEU A 26 -4.88 10.64 -11.00
N ASN A 27 -4.19 9.51 -11.19
CA ASN A 27 -2.78 9.48 -11.59
C ASN A 27 -2.57 9.33 -13.11
N GLY A 28 -3.65 9.31 -13.91
CA GLY A 28 -3.59 9.15 -15.37
C GLY A 28 -3.21 7.75 -15.87
N SER A 29 -3.29 6.72 -15.02
CA SER A 29 -2.99 5.34 -15.40
C SER A 29 -4.20 4.66 -16.03
N SER A 30 -4.01 4.12 -17.24
CA SER A 30 -5.00 3.31 -17.96
C SER A 30 -4.71 1.80 -17.91
N SER A 31 -3.54 1.41 -17.40
CA SER A 31 -3.11 0.01 -17.30
C SER A 31 -2.87 -0.36 -15.85
N PHE A 32 -3.30 -1.56 -15.47
CA PHE A 32 -3.15 -2.10 -14.12
C PHE A 32 -2.21 -3.30 -14.16
N SER A 33 -1.31 -3.36 -13.18
CA SER A 33 -0.52 -4.55 -12.87
C SER A 33 -0.68 -4.91 -11.40
N LEU A 34 -0.61 -6.21 -11.11
CA LEU A 34 -0.50 -6.66 -9.72
C LEU A 34 0.98 -6.63 -9.32
N PRO A 35 1.34 -5.97 -8.21
CA PRO A 35 2.72 -5.96 -7.74
C PRO A 35 3.13 -7.35 -7.24
N VAL A 36 4.43 -7.65 -7.32
CA VAL A 36 4.99 -8.82 -6.64
C VAL A 36 4.94 -8.54 -5.13
N PRO A 37 4.34 -9.43 -4.32
CA PRO A 37 4.32 -9.24 -2.88
C PRO A 37 5.73 -9.42 -2.33
N MET A 38 6.21 -8.44 -1.55
CA MET A 38 7.42 -8.56 -0.73
C MET A 38 6.97 -8.90 0.68
N MET A 39 7.16 -10.14 1.10
CA MET A 39 6.67 -10.65 2.38
C MET A 39 7.78 -10.57 3.42
N ASN A 40 7.58 -9.77 4.48
CA ASN A 40 8.50 -9.74 5.61
C ASN A 40 8.42 -11.06 6.39
N ILE A 41 9.54 -11.78 6.45
CA ILE A 41 9.66 -13.12 7.06
C ILE A 41 10.55 -13.14 8.32
N VAL A 42 11.41 -12.15 8.50
CA VAL A 42 12.29 -12.03 9.68
C VAL A 42 12.42 -10.55 10.04
N ASN A 43 12.13 -10.24 11.31
CA ASN A 43 12.36 -8.93 11.89
C ASN A 43 13.70 -8.90 12.66
N GLY A 44 14.38 -7.77 12.58
CA GLY A 44 15.55 -7.40 13.39
C GLY A 44 15.50 -5.91 13.72
N GLY A 45 16.63 -5.35 14.17
CA GLY A 45 16.75 -3.94 14.51
C GLY A 45 15.69 -3.48 15.52
N GLU A 46 15.07 -2.33 15.29
CA GLU A 46 14.03 -1.79 16.19
C GLU A 46 12.73 -2.63 16.23
N HIS A 47 12.56 -3.54 15.27
CA HIS A 47 11.37 -4.40 15.17
C HIS A 47 11.50 -5.71 15.96
N ALA A 48 12.68 -6.04 16.51
CA ALA A 48 12.86 -7.24 17.32
C ALA A 48 14.02 -7.11 18.33
N ASP A 49 13.83 -7.66 19.53
CA ASP A 49 14.88 -7.75 20.56
C ASP A 49 15.77 -8.98 20.33
N ASN A 50 16.55 -8.93 19.24
CA ASN A 50 17.52 -9.97 18.87
C ASN A 50 18.82 -9.34 18.34
N ASN A 51 19.85 -10.17 18.12
CA ASN A 51 21.16 -9.69 17.64
C ASN A 51 21.20 -9.47 16.11
N VAL A 52 20.05 -9.35 15.44
CA VAL A 52 19.99 -9.13 13.99
C VAL A 52 19.87 -7.63 13.75
N ASP A 53 20.93 -7.01 13.20
CA ASP A 53 20.96 -5.56 12.99
C ASP A 53 20.04 -5.07 11.86
N ILE A 54 19.76 -5.93 10.87
CA ILE A 54 18.91 -5.60 9.72
C ILE A 54 17.44 -5.68 10.12
N GLN A 55 16.67 -4.64 9.80
CA GLN A 55 15.30 -4.46 10.29
C GLN A 55 14.30 -5.49 9.73
N GLU A 56 14.35 -5.79 8.43
CA GLU A 56 13.41 -6.70 7.77
C GLU A 56 14.11 -7.52 6.68
N PHE A 57 13.80 -8.80 6.61
CA PHE A 57 14.16 -9.68 5.50
C PHE A 57 12.89 -10.06 4.75
N MET A 58 12.86 -9.79 3.45
CA MET A 58 11.69 -10.00 2.60
C MET A 58 11.95 -11.06 1.52
N ILE A 59 10.90 -11.80 1.13
CA ILE A 59 10.88 -12.74 -0.02
C ILE A 59 9.75 -12.39 -0.99
#